data_AF-A0A3B4B8L8-F1
#
_entry.id   AF-A0A3B4B8L8-F1
#
_cell.length_a   1.000
_cell.length_b   1.000
_cell.length_c   1.000
_cell.angle_alpha   90.00
_cell.angle_beta   90.00
_cell.angle_gamma   90.00
#
_symmetry.space_group_name_H-M   'P 1'
#
loop_
_entity.id
_entity.type
_entity.pdbx_description
1 polymer ?
#
loop_
_entity_poly.entity_id
_entity_poly.type
_entity_poly.pdbx_seq_one_letter_code
_entity_poly.pdbx_strand_id
1 'polypeptide(L)'
;LKGNSVFSRFTLQCDWLNPTDVPKWYGTTGPLSFDFPSEEDLKRTRMLMEDLKSLDIFQSHLEVEHRERVVRNMESLFKQWLTETCLAMNVPEYVTEKVGGRVVPFGSYALGVNAKGADIDLLCVGPGFVQRSDFFSSFVEKLKTHNAIQIIQVIEDAFGYRVTQEIASLVPNIFTFRIVLATIKHWAKSRNIYSNKMGFLGGVAWGILVARVCQLYPYATAAILVDKFFKIFSMWQWNFPILLKNPEEHNLKFPVWNPTVNIIVEELKRGHTIMEEMSDSKPTWKKLFEPAIFLQDYKHFIVLRSNATTQTQHQVWAGFVESKIRHLVGILDKNSAISVACPNLESFSGKDGLNTTWLVGVKFNSTVKNVNLSHDVASFIQNVYTQAGKLWAEGMELSAAYANQDTVKFALPAEEIHEPVQPCLARADLAGLSSPPSASYSPERGPVARAANGSPSAPPRRPALSKENICTDI
;
A
#
# COMPACT_ATOMS: atom_id res chain seq x y z
N LEU A 1 -17.22 19.28 12.28
CA LEU A 1 -15.95 18.51 12.28
C LEU A 1 -14.87 19.16 13.16
N LYS A 2 -15.19 19.51 14.42
CA LYS A 2 -14.19 19.81 15.47
C LYS A 2 -14.49 18.81 16.59
N GLY A 3 -13.77 17.70 16.66
CA GLY A 3 -14.10 16.67 17.67
C GLY A 3 -13.43 15.31 17.57
N ASN A 4 -12.52 15.06 16.61
CA ASN A 4 -11.70 13.86 16.61
C ASN A 4 -10.23 14.24 16.75
N SER A 5 -9.69 14.09 17.97
CA SER A 5 -8.33 14.44 18.39
C SER A 5 -7.22 13.55 17.81
N VAL A 6 -7.55 12.60 16.93
CA VAL A 6 -6.57 11.68 16.31
C VAL A 6 -5.95 12.28 15.04
N PHE A 7 -6.63 13.23 14.39
CA PHE A 7 -6.15 13.87 13.15
C PHE A 7 -5.45 15.21 13.36
N SER A 8 -5.44 15.76 14.59
CA SER A 8 -4.96 17.11 14.87
C SER A 8 -3.46 17.21 15.22
N ARG A 9 -2.71 16.10 15.22
CA ARG A 9 -1.28 16.10 15.64
C ARG A 9 -0.26 15.86 14.53
N PHE A 10 -0.70 15.57 13.31
CA PHE A 10 0.17 15.60 12.12
C PHE A 10 -0.15 16.83 11.25
N THR A 11 -0.21 18.00 11.87
CA THR A 11 0.13 19.23 11.17
C THR A 11 1.63 19.15 10.88
N LEU A 12 1.98 18.68 9.68
CA LEU A 12 3.22 19.13 9.06
C LEU A 12 3.10 20.66 9.03
N GLN A 13 3.78 21.33 9.95
CA GLN A 13 3.94 22.78 9.91
C GLN A 13 4.68 23.09 8.62
N CYS A 14 3.93 23.38 7.56
CA CYS A 14 4.42 23.98 6.34
C CYS A 14 4.71 25.46 6.64
N ASP A 15 5.64 25.75 7.54
CA ASP A 15 6.03 27.12 7.92
C ASP A 15 6.93 27.81 6.86
N TRP A 16 6.90 27.35 5.61
CA TRP A 16 7.77 27.85 4.53
C TRP A 16 7.01 28.43 3.33
N LEU A 17 5.68 28.59 3.42
CA LEU A 17 4.91 29.26 2.36
C LEU A 17 4.55 30.67 2.80
N ASN A 18 5.18 31.66 2.17
CA ASN A 18 4.78 33.06 2.28
C ASN A 18 3.30 33.18 1.84
N PRO A 19 2.45 33.94 2.55
CA PRO A 19 1.04 34.12 2.20
C PRO A 19 0.78 34.72 0.82
N THR A 20 1.82 35.25 0.17
CA THR A 20 1.77 35.87 -1.17
C THR A 20 1.98 34.90 -2.33
N ASP A 21 2.33 33.64 -2.08
CA ASP A 21 2.66 32.65 -3.12
C ASP A 21 1.56 31.60 -3.34
N VAL A 22 0.29 31.92 -3.01
CA VAL A 22 -0.82 30.97 -3.27
C VAL A 22 -1.07 30.94 -4.78
N PRO A 23 -0.85 29.80 -5.47
CA PRO A 23 -1.07 29.71 -6.90
C PRO A 23 -2.54 29.99 -7.23
N LYS A 24 -2.82 30.69 -8.33
CA LYS A 24 -4.18 30.94 -8.81
C LYS A 24 -4.98 29.64 -9.01
N TRP A 25 -4.28 28.56 -9.35
CA TRP A 25 -4.75 27.17 -9.28
C TRP A 25 -3.54 26.22 -9.24
N TYR A 26 -3.77 24.97 -8.87
CA TYR A 26 -2.76 23.92 -8.89
C TYR A 26 -2.77 23.19 -10.23
N GLY A 27 -1.61 22.77 -10.74
CA GLY A 27 -1.48 21.99 -11.97
C GLY A 27 -1.02 22.76 -13.19
N THR A 28 -0.71 22.05 -14.27
CA THR A 28 -0.27 22.63 -15.56
C THR A 28 -1.40 23.27 -16.36
N THR A 29 -2.65 23.00 -15.99
CA THR A 29 -3.87 23.54 -16.63
C THR A 29 -4.82 24.04 -15.55
N GLY A 30 -5.72 24.96 -15.91
CA GLY A 30 -6.80 25.39 -15.01
C GLY A 30 -7.75 24.24 -14.62
N PRO A 31 -8.52 24.39 -13.53
CA PRO A 31 -9.54 23.43 -13.13
C PRO A 31 -10.63 23.25 -14.18
N LEU A 32 -11.21 22.05 -14.25
CA LEU A 32 -12.35 21.77 -15.14
C LEU A 32 -13.67 22.25 -14.54
N SER A 33 -13.77 22.30 -13.20
CA SER A 33 -14.94 22.83 -12.50
C SER A 33 -14.51 23.41 -11.15
N PHE A 34 -15.19 24.47 -10.74
CA PHE A 34 -15.10 25.09 -9.42
C PHE A 34 -16.37 24.84 -8.58
N ASP A 35 -17.21 23.89 -8.99
CA ASP A 35 -18.49 23.65 -8.34
C ASP A 35 -18.28 23.10 -6.93
N PHE A 36 -19.08 23.61 -6.00
CA PHE A 36 -19.15 23.09 -4.64
C PHE A 36 -20.03 21.84 -4.58
N PRO A 37 -19.76 20.92 -3.66
CA PRO A 37 -20.55 19.69 -3.52
C PRO A 37 -21.98 19.98 -3.10
N SER A 38 -22.93 19.20 -3.62
CA SER A 38 -24.31 19.18 -3.14
C SER A 38 -24.44 18.38 -1.83
N GLU A 39 -25.57 18.50 -1.15
CA GLU A 39 -25.89 17.67 0.02
C GLU A 39 -25.87 16.16 -0.29
N GLU A 40 -26.29 15.77 -1.50
CA GLU A 40 -26.23 14.37 -1.92
C GLU A 40 -24.79 13.89 -2.09
N ASP A 41 -23.89 14.75 -2.59
CA ASP A 41 -22.46 14.42 -2.69
C ASP A 41 -21.79 14.24 -1.33
N LEU A 42 -22.20 15.03 -0.33
CA LEU A 42 -21.76 14.89 1.05
C LEU A 42 -22.27 13.58 1.66
N LYS A 43 -23.51 13.18 1.35
CA LYS A 43 -24.08 11.90 1.78
C LYS A 43 -23.35 10.72 1.13
N ARG A 44 -23.10 10.76 -0.18
CA ARG A 44 -22.28 9.75 -0.89
C ARG A 44 -20.88 9.61 -0.29
N THR A 45 -20.27 10.73 0.08
CA THR A 45 -18.95 10.74 0.74
C THR A 45 -18.99 10.09 2.12
N ARG A 46 -20.04 10.33 2.91
CA ARG A 46 -20.22 9.64 4.21
C ARG A 46 -20.34 8.13 4.05
N MET A 47 -21.14 7.68 3.09
CA MET A 47 -21.29 6.25 2.79
C MET A 47 -19.97 5.62 2.34
N LEU A 48 -19.20 6.30 1.48
CA LEU A 48 -17.84 5.85 1.11
C LEU A 48 -16.96 5.68 2.35
N MET A 49 -16.96 6.66 3.25
CA MET A 49 -16.15 6.59 4.47
C MET A 49 -16.58 5.46 5.42
N GLU A 50 -17.87 5.15 5.49
CA GLU A 50 -18.40 4.02 6.27
C GLU A 50 -17.96 2.68 5.67
N ASP A 51 -18.08 2.51 4.34
CA ASP A 51 -17.60 1.32 3.65
C ASP A 51 -16.09 1.14 3.83
N LEU A 52 -15.28 2.19 3.66
CA LEU A 52 -13.82 2.11 3.87
C LEU A 52 -13.44 1.73 5.31
N LYS A 53 -14.22 2.17 6.31
CA LYS A 53 -14.02 1.76 7.71
C LYS A 53 -14.35 0.29 7.91
N SER A 54 -15.43 -0.20 7.28
CA SER A 54 -15.82 -1.62 7.37
C SER A 54 -14.79 -2.57 6.77
N LEU A 55 -13.97 -2.08 5.84
CA LEU A 55 -12.92 -2.83 5.16
C LEU A 55 -11.58 -2.86 5.93
N ASP A 56 -11.53 -2.33 7.16
CA ASP A 56 -10.33 -2.23 8.04
C ASP A 56 -9.10 -1.62 7.31
N ILE A 57 -9.35 -0.67 6.40
CA ILE A 57 -8.28 -0.06 5.57
C ILE A 57 -7.43 0.92 6.39
N PHE A 58 -8.05 1.57 7.37
CA PHE A 58 -7.41 2.55 8.23
C PHE A 58 -6.77 1.87 9.44
N GLN A 59 -5.59 2.33 9.85
CA GLN A 59 -4.92 1.82 11.04
C GLN A 59 -5.69 2.11 12.31
N SER A 60 -5.56 1.21 13.27
CA SER A 60 -5.99 1.44 14.64
C SER A 60 -5.11 2.49 15.33
N HIS A 61 -5.64 3.13 16.37
CA HIS A 61 -4.88 4.10 17.16
C HIS A 61 -3.60 3.49 17.76
N LEU A 62 -3.69 2.24 18.25
CA LEU A 62 -2.55 1.50 18.81
C LEU A 62 -1.43 1.28 17.78
N GLU A 63 -1.78 0.97 16.53
CA GLU A 63 -0.80 0.80 15.45
C GLU A 63 -0.11 2.13 15.10
N VAL A 64 -0.86 3.23 15.06
CA VAL A 64 -0.30 4.56 14.83
C VAL A 64 0.70 4.91 15.93
N GLU A 65 0.32 4.74 17.21
CA GLU A 65 1.20 5.00 18.35
C GLU A 65 2.45 4.09 18.36
N HIS A 66 2.29 2.82 17.98
CA HIS A 66 3.39 1.89 17.86
C HIS A 66 4.39 2.35 16.78
N ARG A 67 3.89 2.71 15.58
CA ARG A 67 4.73 3.22 14.49
C ARG A 67 5.45 4.51 14.88
N GLU A 68 4.76 5.45 15.53
CA GLU A 68 5.39 6.68 16.06
C GLU A 68 6.52 6.39 17.06
N ARG A 69 6.36 5.35 17.89
CA ARG A 69 7.41 4.90 18.82
C ARG A 69 8.60 4.33 18.07
N VAL A 70 8.36 3.52 17.04
CA VAL A 70 9.41 2.96 16.17
C VAL A 70 10.19 4.08 15.49
N VAL A 71 9.52 5.10 14.92
CA VAL A 71 10.20 6.25 14.29
C VAL A 71 11.08 7.00 15.29
N ARG A 72 10.56 7.28 16.50
CA ARG A 72 11.34 7.94 17.56
C ARG A 72 12.56 7.13 18.00
N ASN A 73 12.40 5.82 18.16
CA ASN A 73 13.51 4.93 18.51
C ASN A 73 14.57 4.91 17.41
N MET A 74 14.15 4.85 16.14
CA MET A 74 15.06 4.90 15.00
C MET A 74 15.81 6.23 14.91
N GLU A 75 15.14 7.35 15.16
CA GLU A 75 15.79 8.66 15.25
C GLU A 75 16.82 8.72 16.37
N SER A 76 16.51 8.14 17.54
CA SER A 76 17.46 8.05 18.66
C SER A 76 18.70 7.24 18.27
N LEU A 77 18.53 6.06 17.66
CA LEU A 77 19.63 5.22 17.19
C LEU A 77 20.49 5.92 16.14
N PHE A 78 19.85 6.64 15.21
CA PHE A 78 20.55 7.41 14.18
C PHE A 78 21.38 8.54 14.77
N LYS A 79 20.84 9.28 15.76
CA LYS A 79 21.59 10.34 16.47
C LYS A 79 22.77 9.77 17.26
N GLN A 80 22.58 8.66 17.96
CA GLN A 80 23.66 7.99 18.68
C GLN A 80 24.77 7.55 17.72
N TRP A 81 24.40 6.94 16.60
CA TRP A 81 25.35 6.57 15.55
C TRP A 81 26.12 7.78 15.01
N LEU A 82 25.45 8.89 14.70
CA LEU A 82 26.12 10.11 14.24
C LEU A 82 27.16 10.63 15.25
N THR A 83 26.84 10.60 16.55
CA THR A 83 27.79 10.97 17.60
C THR A 83 29.00 10.02 17.62
N GLU A 84 28.77 8.70 17.55
CA GLU A 84 29.82 7.69 17.49
C GLU A 84 30.71 7.86 16.25
N THR A 85 30.12 8.14 15.09
CA THR A 85 30.84 8.44 13.85
C THR A 85 31.68 9.70 13.96
N CYS A 86 31.17 10.78 14.58
CA CYS A 86 31.94 11.99 14.82
C CYS A 86 33.17 11.74 15.69
N LEU A 87 33.00 10.96 16.76
CA LEU A 87 34.12 10.57 17.64
C LEU A 87 35.16 9.74 16.88
N ALA A 88 34.73 8.76 16.06
CA ALA A 88 35.63 7.93 15.27
C ALA A 88 36.40 8.73 14.19
N MET A 89 35.79 9.78 13.65
CA MET A 89 36.39 10.67 12.66
C MET A 89 37.25 11.78 13.29
N ASN A 90 37.40 11.83 14.62
CA ASN A 90 38.06 12.91 15.36
C ASN A 90 37.48 14.30 15.06
N VAL A 91 36.16 14.37 14.87
CA VAL A 91 35.44 15.64 14.71
C VAL A 91 35.49 16.41 16.03
N PRO A 92 35.77 17.74 16.03
CA PRO A 92 35.85 18.53 17.25
C PRO A 92 34.59 18.45 18.12
N GLU A 93 34.76 18.42 19.44
CA GLU A 93 33.68 18.25 20.42
C GLU A 93 32.51 19.24 20.21
N TYR A 94 32.82 20.51 19.95
CA TYR A 94 31.81 21.54 19.69
C TYR A 94 30.93 21.29 18.45
N VAL A 95 31.44 20.51 17.48
CA VAL A 95 30.68 20.07 16.30
C VAL A 95 29.90 18.80 16.64
N THR A 96 30.51 17.86 17.35
CA THR A 96 29.88 16.61 17.80
C THR A 96 28.64 16.87 18.65
N GLU A 97 28.70 17.82 19.58
CA GLU A 97 27.53 18.24 20.39
C GLU A 97 26.37 18.76 19.54
N LYS A 98 26.65 19.27 18.34
CA LYS A 98 25.68 19.90 17.43
C LYS A 98 25.42 19.08 16.16
N VAL A 99 25.94 17.87 16.06
CA VAL A 99 25.83 17.03 14.85
C VAL A 99 24.36 16.77 14.47
N GLY A 100 23.49 16.68 15.48
CA GLY A 100 22.05 16.57 15.30
C GLY A 100 21.68 15.28 14.57
N GLY A 101 21.06 15.43 13.40
CA GLY A 101 20.49 14.34 12.61
C GLY A 101 18.98 14.22 12.78
N ARG A 102 18.29 13.90 11.69
CA ARG A 102 16.83 13.74 11.68
C ARG A 102 16.43 12.53 10.88
N VAL A 103 15.46 11.78 11.38
CA VAL A 103 14.78 10.73 10.63
C VAL A 103 13.42 11.26 10.21
N VAL A 104 13.15 11.27 8.91
CA VAL A 104 11.93 11.83 8.34
C VAL A 104 11.15 10.73 7.63
N PRO A 105 9.92 10.44 8.05
CA PRO A 105 9.07 9.52 7.32
C PRO A 105 8.66 10.09 5.95
N PHE A 106 8.53 9.21 4.96
CA PHE A 106 7.97 9.55 3.65
C PHE A 106 7.00 8.47 3.16
N GLY A 107 6.68 8.51 1.87
CA GLY A 107 5.83 7.51 1.22
C GLY A 107 4.42 7.46 1.80
N SER A 108 3.85 6.24 1.83
CA SER A 108 2.44 6.06 2.18
C SER A 108 2.12 6.43 3.63
N TYR A 109 3.09 6.26 4.54
CA TYR A 109 2.96 6.62 5.95
C TYR A 109 2.92 8.15 6.13
N ALA A 110 3.84 8.90 5.52
CA ALA A 110 3.82 10.36 5.60
C ALA A 110 2.58 10.97 4.93
N LEU A 111 2.09 10.33 3.87
CA LEU A 111 0.83 10.70 3.25
C LEU A 111 -0.39 10.28 4.08
N GLY A 112 -0.27 9.53 5.18
CA GLY A 112 -1.41 9.10 6.00
C GLY A 112 -2.40 8.17 5.28
N VAL A 113 -1.92 7.43 4.27
CA VAL A 113 -2.71 6.48 3.45
C VAL A 113 -2.10 5.08 3.46
N ASN A 114 -1.32 4.77 4.49
CA ASN A 114 -0.75 3.46 4.71
C ASN A 114 -1.81 2.53 5.33
N ALA A 115 -1.91 1.33 4.76
CA ALA A 115 -2.83 0.30 5.23
C ALA A 115 -2.24 -0.41 6.45
N LYS A 116 -3.06 -1.22 7.12
CA LYS A 116 -2.62 -2.18 8.12
C LYS A 116 -1.48 -3.06 7.59
N GLY A 117 -0.47 -3.31 8.40
CA GLY A 117 0.72 -4.08 8.00
C GLY A 117 1.65 -3.42 6.98
N ALA A 118 1.33 -2.23 6.45
CA ALA A 118 2.23 -1.52 5.53
C ALA A 118 3.55 -1.12 6.21
N ASP A 119 4.61 -1.01 5.43
CA ASP A 119 5.92 -0.53 5.84
C ASP A 119 5.92 0.96 6.27
N ILE A 120 7.06 1.40 6.82
CA ILE A 120 7.36 2.81 7.08
C ILE A 120 8.61 3.16 6.28
N ASP A 121 8.45 4.05 5.31
CA ASP A 121 9.56 4.61 4.56
C ASP A 121 10.24 5.72 5.39
N LEU A 122 11.53 5.58 5.69
CA LEU A 122 12.29 6.52 6.52
C LEU A 122 13.51 7.07 5.77
N LEU A 123 13.67 8.40 5.77
CA LEU A 123 14.87 9.08 5.27
C LEU A 123 15.71 9.55 6.46
N CYS A 124 16.96 9.10 6.53
CA CYS A 124 17.93 9.60 7.49
C CYS A 124 18.68 10.81 6.90
N VAL A 125 18.61 11.96 7.57
CA VAL A 125 19.24 13.21 7.16
C VAL A 125 20.35 13.55 8.16
N GLY A 126 21.60 13.44 7.73
CA GLY A 126 22.79 13.74 8.51
C GLY A 126 23.63 14.87 7.90
N PRO A 127 24.74 15.23 8.55
CA PRO A 127 25.65 16.27 8.07
C PRO A 127 26.42 15.81 6.81
N GLY A 128 26.80 16.76 5.96
CA GLY A 128 27.40 16.47 4.65
C GLY A 128 28.80 15.83 4.69
N PHE A 129 29.48 15.81 5.85
CA PHE A 129 30.77 15.14 6.00
C PHE A 129 30.64 13.64 6.31
N VAL A 130 29.45 13.14 6.66
CA VAL A 130 29.18 11.71 6.83
C VAL A 130 28.79 11.12 5.48
N GLN A 131 29.50 10.09 5.04
CA GLN A 131 29.30 9.50 3.71
C GLN A 131 28.27 8.38 3.73
N ARG A 132 27.74 8.05 2.54
CA ARG A 132 26.85 6.90 2.34
C ARG A 132 27.53 5.59 2.75
N SER A 133 28.84 5.46 2.53
CA SER A 133 29.62 4.28 2.94
C SER A 133 29.61 4.07 4.45
N ASP A 134 29.63 5.15 5.25
CA ASP A 134 29.59 5.07 6.71
C ASP A 134 28.22 4.57 7.18
N PHE A 135 27.16 5.04 6.52
CA PHE A 135 25.79 4.59 6.77
C PHE A 135 25.61 3.11 6.43
N PHE A 136 26.06 2.66 5.26
CA PHE A 136 25.90 1.25 4.85
C PHE A 136 26.86 0.28 5.53
N SER A 137 27.86 0.78 6.26
CA SER A 137 28.75 -0.02 7.10
C SER A 137 28.34 0.07 8.57
N SER A 138 28.91 1.01 9.32
CA SER A 138 28.81 1.11 10.77
C SER A 138 27.38 1.26 11.30
N PHE A 139 26.49 1.96 10.60
CA PHE A 139 25.09 2.06 11.04
C PHE A 139 24.34 0.75 10.84
N VAL A 140 24.56 0.06 9.72
CA VAL A 140 23.98 -1.26 9.47
C VAL A 140 24.45 -2.26 10.52
N GLU A 141 25.73 -2.23 10.92
CA GLU A 141 26.23 -3.06 12.02
C GLU A 141 25.53 -2.73 13.35
N LYS A 142 25.39 -1.45 13.68
CA LYS A 142 24.64 -1.01 14.86
C LYS A 142 23.22 -1.56 14.87
N LEU A 143 22.52 -1.49 13.73
CA LEU A 143 21.17 -2.04 13.59
C LEU A 143 21.16 -3.57 13.75
N LYS A 144 22.13 -4.30 13.19
CA LYS A 144 22.24 -5.76 13.33
C LYS A 144 22.40 -6.21 14.78
N THR A 145 23.07 -5.41 15.61
CA THR A 145 23.26 -5.71 17.04
C THR A 145 22.05 -5.38 17.91
N HIS A 146 21.03 -4.71 17.38
CA HIS A 146 19.91 -4.22 18.16
C HIS A 146 18.82 -5.30 18.32
N ASN A 147 18.55 -5.73 19.55
CA ASN A 147 17.64 -6.85 19.88
C ASN A 147 16.22 -6.75 19.28
N ALA A 148 15.71 -5.54 19.04
CA ALA A 148 14.39 -5.34 18.44
C ALA A 148 14.34 -5.57 16.92
N ILE A 149 15.49 -5.72 16.26
CA ILE A 149 15.57 -5.84 14.80
C ILE A 149 15.79 -7.30 14.43
N GLN A 150 14.83 -7.86 13.69
CA GLN A 150 14.83 -9.29 13.34
C GLN A 150 15.47 -9.55 11.97
N ILE A 151 15.23 -8.68 10.99
CA ILE A 151 15.67 -8.84 9.61
C ILE A 151 16.19 -7.50 9.11
N ILE A 152 17.36 -7.51 8.47
CA ILE A 152 17.94 -6.36 7.79
C ILE A 152 18.30 -6.76 6.37
N GLN A 153 17.78 -6.00 5.40
CA GLN A 153 18.22 -6.05 4.02
C GLN A 153 18.76 -4.69 3.63
N VAL A 154 19.94 -4.68 3.00
CA VAL A 154 20.61 -3.44 2.59
C VAL A 154 20.45 -3.27 1.09
N ILE A 155 19.86 -2.15 0.69
CA ILE A 155 19.71 -1.75 -0.71
C ILE A 155 20.24 -0.32 -0.81
N GLU A 156 21.27 -0.11 -1.61
CA GLU A 156 21.97 1.18 -1.64
C GLU A 156 21.25 2.23 -2.50
N ASP A 157 20.42 1.83 -3.46
CA ASP A 157 19.77 2.73 -4.41
C ASP A 157 18.25 2.85 -4.16
N ALA A 158 17.79 4.06 -3.81
CA ALA A 158 16.37 4.35 -3.63
C ALA A 158 16.00 5.79 -4.04
N PHE A 159 14.88 5.95 -4.75
CA PHE A 159 14.32 7.23 -5.18
C PHE A 159 12.88 7.34 -4.65
N GLY A 160 12.55 8.29 -3.76
CA GLY A 160 11.17 8.36 -3.24
C GLY A 160 10.76 9.59 -2.41
N TYR A 161 11.66 10.13 -1.59
CA TYR A 161 11.30 11.19 -0.63
C TYR A 161 10.73 12.45 -1.29
N ARG A 162 11.45 13.03 -2.27
CA ARG A 162 11.08 14.32 -2.89
C ARG A 162 9.72 14.27 -3.58
N VAL A 163 9.39 13.17 -4.24
CA VAL A 163 8.13 13.01 -4.98
C VAL A 163 6.93 13.06 -4.02
N THR A 164 7.07 12.48 -2.84
CA THR A 164 5.97 12.44 -1.86
C THR A 164 5.63 13.83 -1.34
N GLN A 165 6.65 14.64 -1.03
CA GLN A 165 6.45 16.02 -0.54
C GLN A 165 5.84 16.91 -1.62
N GLU A 166 6.32 16.78 -2.86
CA GLU A 166 5.80 17.52 -4.02
C GLU A 166 4.34 17.18 -4.30
N ILE A 167 3.93 15.91 -4.24
CA ILE A 167 2.52 15.55 -4.42
C ILE A 167 1.65 16.22 -3.36
N ALA A 168 2.09 16.21 -2.09
CA ALA A 168 1.35 16.79 -0.99
C ALA A 168 1.21 18.32 -1.09
N SER A 169 2.22 19.02 -1.64
CA SER A 169 2.16 20.47 -1.84
C SER A 169 1.36 20.88 -3.09
N LEU A 170 1.15 19.96 -4.04
CA LEU A 170 0.48 20.22 -5.32
C LEU A 170 -1.02 19.90 -5.33
N VAL A 171 -1.59 19.47 -4.20
CA VAL A 171 -3.02 19.16 -4.07
C VAL A 171 -3.77 20.25 -3.30
N PRO A 172 -4.96 20.69 -3.76
CA PRO A 172 -5.73 21.74 -3.09
C PRO A 172 -6.20 21.38 -1.67
N ASN A 173 -6.51 20.10 -1.43
CA ASN A 173 -6.96 19.61 -0.13
C ASN A 173 -6.35 18.23 0.17
N ILE A 174 -5.39 18.22 1.09
CA ILE A 174 -4.67 17.00 1.46
C ILE A 174 -5.57 15.94 2.11
N PHE A 175 -6.60 16.33 2.87
CA PHE A 175 -7.49 15.38 3.52
C PHE A 175 -8.37 14.65 2.52
N THR A 176 -8.96 15.37 1.56
CA THR A 176 -9.75 14.77 0.50
C THR A 176 -8.87 13.90 -0.39
N PHE A 177 -7.67 14.38 -0.77
CA PHE A 177 -6.68 13.59 -1.51
C PHE A 177 -6.38 12.25 -0.82
N ARG A 178 -6.17 12.25 0.50
CA ARG A 178 -5.88 11.04 1.28
C ARG A 178 -7.01 10.01 1.21
N ILE A 179 -8.25 10.46 1.36
CA ILE A 179 -9.42 9.57 1.28
C ILE A 179 -9.49 8.94 -0.12
N VAL A 180 -9.42 9.77 -1.17
CA VAL A 180 -9.48 9.29 -2.56
C VAL A 180 -8.33 8.34 -2.87
N LEU A 181 -7.10 8.68 -2.46
CA LEU A 181 -5.94 7.81 -2.68
C LEU A 181 -6.09 6.49 -1.93
N ALA A 182 -6.60 6.48 -0.70
CA ALA A 182 -6.89 5.24 0.02
C ALA A 182 -7.94 4.40 -0.70
N THR A 183 -9.02 5.02 -1.20
CA THR A 183 -10.06 4.36 -2.00
C THR A 183 -9.50 3.73 -3.27
N ILE A 184 -8.74 4.50 -4.07
CA ILE A 184 -8.14 4.03 -5.32
C ILE A 184 -7.09 2.96 -5.07
N LYS A 185 -6.27 3.07 -4.02
CA LYS A 185 -5.31 2.02 -3.65
C LYS A 185 -6.00 0.72 -3.26
N HIS A 186 -7.07 0.80 -2.47
CA HIS A 186 -7.83 -0.37 -2.08
C HIS A 186 -8.48 -1.02 -3.31
N TRP A 187 -9.17 -0.24 -4.15
CA TRP A 187 -9.69 -0.70 -5.43
C TRP A 187 -8.62 -1.38 -6.29
N ALA A 188 -7.48 -0.73 -6.53
CA ALA A 188 -6.41 -1.26 -7.36
C ALA A 188 -5.83 -2.59 -6.82
N LYS A 189 -5.77 -2.74 -5.49
CA LYS A 189 -5.38 -4.00 -4.85
C LYS A 189 -6.44 -5.08 -5.04
N SER A 190 -7.72 -4.78 -4.76
CA SER A 190 -8.83 -5.73 -4.96
C SER A 190 -8.92 -6.20 -6.41
N ARG A 191 -8.53 -5.36 -7.37
CA ARG A 191 -8.54 -5.67 -8.80
C ARG A 191 -7.22 -6.23 -9.34
N ASN A 192 -6.24 -6.54 -8.48
CA ASN A 192 -4.94 -7.11 -8.85
C ASN A 192 -4.10 -6.26 -9.83
N ILE A 193 -4.22 -4.93 -9.76
CA ILE A 193 -3.49 -3.97 -10.62
C ILE A 193 -2.58 -3.01 -9.83
N TYR A 194 -2.11 -3.44 -8.64
CA TYR A 194 -1.23 -2.66 -7.77
C TYR A 194 0.11 -3.39 -7.55
N SER A 195 1.12 -3.13 -8.39
CA SER A 195 2.51 -3.55 -8.17
C SER A 195 3.46 -3.00 -9.24
N ASN A 196 4.39 -2.12 -8.83
CA ASN A 196 5.45 -1.61 -9.73
C ASN A 196 6.40 -2.71 -10.19
N LYS A 197 6.68 -3.70 -9.33
CA LYS A 197 7.54 -4.84 -9.66
C LYS A 197 6.94 -5.68 -10.80
N MET A 198 5.62 -5.87 -10.76
CA MET A 198 4.88 -6.67 -11.74
C MET A 198 4.47 -5.89 -13.00
N GLY A 199 4.91 -4.63 -13.14
CA GLY A 199 4.63 -3.80 -14.32
C GLY A 199 3.33 -3.00 -14.24
N PHE A 200 2.62 -3.04 -13.11
CA PHE A 200 1.47 -2.19 -12.83
C PHE A 200 1.88 -0.89 -12.13
N LEU A 201 0.90 -0.03 -11.87
CA LEU A 201 1.14 1.22 -11.15
C LEU A 201 1.45 0.94 -9.67
N GLY A 202 2.56 1.53 -9.20
CA GLY A 202 2.90 1.59 -7.78
C GLY A 202 2.21 2.74 -7.05
N GLY A 203 2.41 2.82 -5.72
CA GLY A 203 1.73 3.80 -4.87
C GLY A 203 1.95 5.27 -5.27
N VAL A 204 3.16 5.61 -5.72
CA VAL A 204 3.48 6.97 -6.21
C VAL A 204 2.71 7.30 -7.48
N ALA A 205 2.64 6.37 -8.44
CA ALA A 205 1.95 6.60 -9.70
C ALA A 205 0.44 6.75 -9.49
N TRP A 206 -0.18 5.92 -8.64
CA TRP A 206 -1.57 6.14 -8.20
C TRP A 206 -1.75 7.49 -7.50
N GLY A 207 -0.79 7.89 -6.67
CA GLY A 207 -0.75 9.21 -6.03
C GLY A 207 -0.75 10.35 -7.05
N ILE A 208 0.02 10.24 -8.14
CA ILE A 208 0.06 11.21 -9.22
C ILE A 208 -1.29 11.29 -9.95
N LEU A 209 -1.89 10.14 -10.29
CA LEU A 209 -3.20 10.12 -10.95
C LEU A 209 -4.28 10.80 -10.09
N VAL A 210 -4.34 10.46 -8.80
CA VAL A 210 -5.30 11.06 -7.86
C VAL A 210 -5.04 12.55 -7.67
N ALA A 211 -3.78 12.96 -7.48
CA ALA A 211 -3.42 14.36 -7.33
C ALA A 211 -3.84 15.19 -8.55
N ARG A 212 -3.70 14.64 -9.75
CA ARG A 212 -4.13 15.32 -10.98
C ARG A 212 -5.64 15.59 -10.97
N VAL A 213 -6.45 14.63 -10.54
CA VAL A 213 -7.91 14.81 -10.45
C VAL A 213 -8.27 15.84 -9.38
N CYS A 214 -7.57 15.85 -8.23
CA CYS A 214 -7.73 16.88 -7.20
C CYS A 214 -7.43 18.29 -7.73
N GLN A 215 -6.42 18.46 -8.60
CA GLN A 215 -6.12 19.75 -9.24
C GLN A 215 -7.24 20.22 -10.17
N LEU A 216 -7.88 19.29 -10.89
CA LEU A 216 -8.94 19.60 -11.85
C LEU A 216 -10.29 19.91 -11.18
N TYR A 217 -10.50 19.46 -9.93
CA TYR A 217 -11.73 19.66 -9.15
C TYR A 217 -11.41 20.06 -7.70
N PRO A 218 -10.91 21.28 -7.46
CA PRO A 218 -10.33 21.69 -6.18
C PRO A 218 -11.30 21.70 -4.99
N TYR A 219 -12.61 21.87 -5.23
CA TYR A 219 -13.63 21.95 -4.18
C TYR A 219 -14.50 20.70 -4.06
N ALA A 220 -14.25 19.69 -4.89
CA ALA A 220 -15.02 18.45 -4.91
C ALA A 220 -14.75 17.57 -3.68
N THR A 221 -15.77 16.81 -3.27
CA THR A 221 -15.66 15.82 -2.18
C THR A 221 -15.02 14.52 -2.68
N ALA A 222 -14.64 13.64 -1.74
CA ALA A 222 -13.99 12.38 -2.10
C ALA A 222 -14.84 11.52 -3.04
N ALA A 223 -16.17 11.44 -2.84
CA ALA A 223 -17.04 10.68 -3.73
C ALA A 223 -17.05 11.22 -5.17
N ILE A 224 -17.14 12.55 -5.33
CA ILE A 224 -17.06 13.19 -6.66
C ILE A 224 -15.69 12.94 -7.28
N LEU A 225 -14.61 13.08 -6.52
CA LEU A 225 -13.25 12.88 -7.05
C LEU A 225 -13.01 11.44 -7.48
N VAL A 226 -13.56 10.44 -6.78
CA VAL A 226 -13.51 9.04 -7.22
C VAL A 226 -14.28 8.83 -8.53
N ASP A 227 -15.48 9.42 -8.65
CA ASP A 227 -16.24 9.41 -9.92
C ASP A 227 -15.43 10.04 -11.07
N LYS A 228 -14.90 11.25 -10.86
CA LYS A 228 -14.10 11.97 -11.86
C LYS A 228 -12.80 11.27 -12.19
N PHE A 229 -12.20 10.56 -11.25
CA PHE A 229 -11.01 9.74 -11.49
C PHE A 229 -11.29 8.69 -12.56
N PHE A 230 -12.34 7.89 -12.39
CA PHE A 230 -12.69 6.85 -13.36
C PHE A 230 -13.13 7.44 -14.69
N LYS A 231 -13.94 8.50 -14.67
CA LYS A 231 -14.35 9.21 -15.89
C LYS A 231 -13.16 9.72 -16.69
N ILE A 232 -12.24 10.45 -16.07
CA ILE A 232 -11.07 11.03 -16.77
C ILE A 232 -10.17 9.92 -17.32
N PHE A 233 -9.76 8.96 -16.48
CA PHE A 233 -8.73 8.00 -16.89
C PHE A 233 -9.25 6.86 -17.77
N SER A 234 -10.57 6.59 -17.78
CA SER A 234 -11.17 5.68 -18.75
C SER A 234 -11.18 6.24 -20.19
N MET A 235 -11.21 7.57 -20.33
CA MET A 235 -11.17 8.29 -21.60
C MET A 235 -9.79 8.88 -21.93
N TRP A 236 -8.81 8.72 -21.03
CA TRP A 236 -7.49 9.33 -21.20
C TRP A 236 -6.75 8.73 -22.38
N GLN A 237 -6.16 9.60 -23.20
CA GLN A 237 -5.28 9.18 -24.28
C GLN A 237 -3.89 8.93 -23.70
N TRP A 238 -3.58 7.68 -23.38
CA TRP A 238 -2.35 7.25 -22.67
C TRP A 238 -1.03 7.57 -23.36
N ASN A 239 -1.07 8.00 -24.62
CA ASN A 239 0.08 8.56 -25.33
C ASN A 239 0.50 9.94 -24.78
N PHE A 240 -0.38 10.60 -24.03
CA PHE A 240 -0.10 11.88 -23.38
C PHE A 240 0.26 11.69 -21.90
N PRO A 241 1.35 12.32 -21.43
CA PRO A 241 1.79 12.20 -20.05
C PRO A 241 0.85 12.92 -19.08
N ILE A 242 0.80 12.40 -17.85
CA ILE A 242 0.05 13.02 -16.75
C ILE A 242 1.02 13.84 -15.92
N LEU A 243 0.82 15.16 -15.92
CA LEU A 243 1.72 16.13 -15.28
C LEU A 243 1.00 16.85 -14.13
N LEU A 244 1.66 16.90 -12.96
CA LEU A 244 1.19 17.70 -11.82
C LEU A 244 1.75 19.12 -11.80
N LYS A 245 2.93 19.31 -12.40
CA LYS A 245 3.59 20.59 -12.62
C LYS A 245 4.42 20.49 -13.90
N ASN A 246 4.87 21.63 -14.41
CA ASN A 246 5.80 21.63 -15.54
C ASN A 246 7.12 20.98 -15.10
N PRO A 247 7.67 20.04 -15.90
CA PRO A 247 8.94 19.42 -15.56
C PRO A 247 10.06 20.47 -15.58
N GLU A 248 10.92 20.45 -14.57
CA GLU A 248 12.18 21.19 -14.61
C GLU A 248 13.14 20.42 -15.53
N GLU A 249 13.62 21.06 -16.59
CA GLU A 249 14.51 20.44 -17.58
C GLU A 249 15.89 20.17 -16.98
N HIS A 250 16.06 19.01 -16.36
CA HIS A 250 17.36 18.54 -15.87
C HIS A 250 18.09 17.61 -16.87
N ASN A 251 17.62 17.49 -18.12
CA ASN A 251 18.22 16.66 -19.18
C ASN A 251 18.51 15.20 -18.79
N LEU A 252 17.74 14.63 -17.86
CA LEU A 252 18.03 13.31 -17.28
C LEU A 252 17.67 12.11 -18.19
N LYS A 253 17.09 12.34 -19.38
CA LYS A 253 16.75 11.33 -20.41
C LYS A 253 16.08 10.05 -19.86
N PHE A 254 15.25 10.17 -18.81
CA PHE A 254 14.57 9.00 -18.27
C PHE A 254 13.53 8.46 -19.27
N PRO A 255 13.41 7.13 -19.39
CA PRO A 255 12.38 6.52 -20.24
C PRO A 255 10.98 6.88 -19.73
N VAL A 256 10.12 7.39 -20.62
CA VAL A 256 8.72 7.68 -20.30
C VAL A 256 7.94 6.36 -20.29
N TRP A 257 7.20 6.11 -19.22
CA TRP A 257 6.33 4.94 -19.13
C TRP A 257 5.15 5.09 -20.10
N ASN A 258 4.95 4.12 -20.99
CA ASN A 258 3.85 4.06 -21.95
C ASN A 258 3.19 2.67 -21.89
N PRO A 259 1.96 2.54 -21.36
CA PRO A 259 1.25 1.27 -21.35
C PRO A 259 0.61 0.99 -22.72
N THR A 260 1.19 0.07 -23.48
CA THR A 260 0.75 -0.29 -24.85
C THR A 260 -0.46 -1.25 -24.89
N VAL A 261 -1.49 -1.00 -24.06
CA VAL A 261 -2.60 -1.90 -23.67
C VAL A 261 -2.30 -2.58 -22.34
N ASN A 262 -3.12 -2.30 -21.33
CA ASN A 262 -2.98 -2.87 -20.00
C ASN A 262 -4.40 -3.02 -19.40
N ILE A 263 -4.63 -4.11 -18.68
CA ILE A 263 -5.85 -4.38 -17.90
C ILE A 263 -6.28 -3.20 -17.02
N ILE A 264 -5.35 -2.30 -16.66
CA ILE A 264 -5.65 -1.03 -16.00
C ILE A 264 -6.73 -0.23 -16.75
N VAL A 265 -6.67 -0.13 -18.08
CA VAL A 265 -7.63 0.66 -18.87
C VAL A 265 -9.02 0.01 -18.85
N GLU A 266 -9.08 -1.31 -18.92
CA GLU A 266 -10.34 -2.07 -18.82
C GLU A 266 -10.97 -1.90 -17.43
N GLU A 267 -10.17 -1.97 -16.37
CA GLU A 267 -10.62 -1.78 -14.99
C GLU A 267 -11.03 -0.33 -14.71
N LEU A 268 -10.38 0.66 -15.33
CA LEU A 268 -10.80 2.06 -15.27
C LEU A 268 -12.16 2.27 -15.95
N LYS A 269 -12.40 1.63 -17.11
CA LYS A 269 -13.70 1.64 -17.79
C LYS A 269 -14.78 0.95 -16.95
N ARG A 270 -14.49 -0.22 -16.37
CA ARG A 270 -15.39 -0.91 -15.42
C ARG A 270 -15.75 0.01 -14.26
N GLY A 271 -14.74 0.64 -13.65
CA GLY A 271 -14.94 1.60 -12.57
C GLY A 271 -15.86 2.75 -13.00
N HIS A 272 -15.68 3.30 -14.20
CA HIS A 272 -16.52 4.37 -14.73
C HIS A 272 -17.99 3.93 -14.88
N THR A 273 -18.25 2.76 -15.47
CA THR A 273 -19.61 2.21 -15.60
C THR A 273 -20.28 2.02 -14.25
N ILE A 274 -19.54 1.50 -13.25
CA ILE A 274 -20.06 1.35 -11.88
C ILE A 274 -20.41 2.72 -11.28
N MET A 275 -19.60 3.76 -11.52
CA MET A 275 -19.89 5.12 -11.05
C MET A 275 -21.15 5.70 -11.69
N GLU A 276 -21.38 5.46 -12.99
CA GLU A 276 -22.59 5.90 -13.70
C GLU A 276 -23.83 5.20 -13.13
N GLU A 277 -23.79 3.87 -12.99
CA GLU A 277 -24.89 3.09 -12.40
C GLU A 277 -25.23 3.53 -10.96
N MET A 278 -24.21 3.91 -10.16
CA MET A 278 -24.38 4.44 -8.80
C MET A 278 -24.91 5.88 -8.76
N SER A 279 -24.87 6.61 -9.87
CA SER A 279 -25.50 7.92 -9.98
C SER A 279 -27.02 7.79 -10.16
N ASP A 280 -27.46 6.72 -10.82
CA ASP A 280 -28.87 6.47 -11.16
C ASP A 280 -29.61 5.63 -10.10
N SER A 281 -28.88 4.82 -9.32
CA SER A 281 -29.42 3.93 -8.29
C SER A 281 -28.71 4.15 -6.94
N LYS A 282 -29.31 3.71 -5.82
CA LYS A 282 -28.71 3.91 -4.47
C LYS A 282 -27.24 3.45 -4.45
N PRO A 283 -26.29 4.29 -3.99
CA PRO A 283 -24.87 4.02 -4.12
C PRO A 283 -24.43 2.85 -3.24
N THR A 284 -23.73 1.87 -3.82
CA THR A 284 -23.11 0.75 -3.10
C THR A 284 -21.65 0.62 -3.52
N TRP A 285 -20.73 1.17 -2.73
CA TRP A 285 -19.30 1.14 -3.06
C TRP A 285 -18.70 -0.27 -3.03
N LYS A 286 -19.38 -1.24 -2.40
CA LYS A 286 -18.96 -2.64 -2.37
C LYS A 286 -18.70 -3.22 -3.75
N LYS A 287 -19.53 -2.89 -4.76
CA LYS A 287 -19.35 -3.36 -6.15
C LYS A 287 -18.03 -2.88 -6.76
N LEU A 288 -17.60 -1.68 -6.40
CA LEU A 288 -16.29 -1.16 -6.82
C LEU A 288 -15.16 -2.01 -6.25
N PHE A 289 -15.27 -2.39 -4.98
CA PHE A 289 -14.23 -3.10 -4.22
C PHE A 289 -14.28 -4.63 -4.34
N GLU A 290 -15.22 -5.18 -5.11
CA GLU A 290 -15.30 -6.61 -5.38
C GLU A 290 -13.95 -7.14 -5.89
N PRO A 291 -13.39 -8.17 -5.25
CA PRO A 291 -12.09 -8.71 -5.64
C PRO A 291 -12.19 -9.36 -7.03
N ALA A 292 -11.14 -9.19 -7.83
CA ALA A 292 -10.97 -9.94 -9.06
C ALA A 292 -10.62 -11.39 -8.70
N ILE A 293 -11.28 -12.36 -9.32
CA ILE A 293 -11.00 -13.77 -9.07
C ILE A 293 -10.05 -14.24 -10.17
N PHE A 294 -8.76 -14.03 -9.96
CA PHE A 294 -7.73 -14.23 -10.97
C PHE A 294 -7.79 -15.61 -11.65
N LEU A 295 -8.00 -16.69 -10.89
CA LEU A 295 -8.09 -18.05 -11.45
C LEU A 295 -9.36 -18.30 -12.29
N GLN A 296 -10.41 -17.49 -12.11
CA GLN A 296 -11.66 -17.57 -12.88
C GLN A 296 -11.62 -16.68 -14.13
N ASP A 297 -10.92 -15.55 -14.05
CA ASP A 297 -10.85 -14.54 -15.11
C ASP A 297 -9.99 -14.96 -16.33
N TYR A 298 -9.15 -15.98 -16.15
CA TYR A 298 -8.26 -16.50 -17.19
C TYR A 298 -8.46 -18.00 -17.41
N LYS A 299 -8.40 -18.41 -18.68
CA LYS A 299 -8.48 -19.83 -19.09
C LYS A 299 -7.12 -20.50 -19.24
N HIS A 300 -6.08 -19.68 -19.43
CA HIS A 300 -4.73 -20.11 -19.74
C HIS A 300 -3.74 -19.39 -18.83
N PHE A 301 -2.75 -20.13 -18.34
CA PHE A 301 -1.76 -19.64 -17.39
C PHE A 301 -0.36 -20.08 -17.80
N ILE A 302 0.60 -19.18 -17.64
CA ILE A 302 2.03 -19.49 -17.57
C ILE A 302 2.40 -19.56 -16.09
N VAL A 303 2.93 -20.70 -15.66
CA VAL A 303 3.36 -20.97 -14.29
C VAL A 303 4.87 -20.83 -14.24
N LEU A 304 5.37 -19.81 -13.54
CA LEU A 304 6.80 -19.62 -13.31
C LEU A 304 7.17 -20.21 -11.96
N ARG A 305 8.26 -20.99 -11.89
CA ARG A 305 8.75 -21.60 -10.64
C ARG A 305 10.22 -21.29 -10.44
N SER A 306 10.53 -20.70 -9.29
CA SER A 306 11.89 -20.44 -8.83
C SER A 306 12.23 -21.38 -7.70
N ASN A 307 13.37 -22.06 -7.79
CA ASN A 307 13.90 -22.95 -6.75
C ASN A 307 15.29 -22.48 -6.30
N ALA A 308 15.67 -22.77 -5.06
CA ALA A 308 17.03 -22.61 -4.55
C ALA A 308 17.36 -23.73 -3.54
N THR A 309 18.64 -23.99 -3.29
CA THR A 309 19.08 -25.02 -2.34
C THR A 309 19.09 -24.56 -0.88
N THR A 310 19.13 -23.24 -0.65
CA THR A 310 19.12 -22.64 0.69
C THR A 310 18.12 -21.49 0.77
N GLN A 311 17.58 -21.22 1.96
CA GLN A 311 16.58 -20.17 2.16
C GLN A 311 17.13 -18.77 1.87
N THR A 312 18.39 -18.49 2.23
CA THR A 312 19.05 -17.22 1.93
C THR A 312 19.20 -17.00 0.42
N GLN A 313 19.62 -18.03 -0.31
CA GLN A 313 19.67 -17.98 -1.77
C GLN A 313 18.27 -17.82 -2.36
N HIS A 314 17.27 -18.53 -1.82
CA HIS A 314 15.89 -18.45 -2.27
C HIS A 314 15.36 -17.01 -2.18
N GLN A 315 15.56 -16.35 -1.05
CA GLN A 315 15.06 -14.99 -0.83
C GLN A 315 15.64 -13.99 -1.84
N VAL A 316 16.95 -14.10 -2.13
CA VAL A 316 17.62 -13.25 -3.12
C VAL A 316 17.17 -13.61 -4.54
N TRP A 317 17.13 -14.90 -4.88
CA TRP A 317 16.80 -15.39 -6.21
C TRP A 317 15.34 -15.13 -6.58
N ALA A 318 14.40 -15.47 -5.69
CA ALA A 318 12.98 -15.23 -5.91
C ALA A 318 12.67 -13.74 -6.03
N GLY A 319 13.28 -12.90 -5.19
CA GLY A 319 13.14 -11.43 -5.29
C GLY A 319 13.70 -10.87 -6.60
N PHE A 320 14.83 -11.42 -7.08
CA PHE A 320 15.39 -11.07 -8.38
C PHE A 320 14.46 -11.49 -9.52
N VAL A 321 14.00 -12.75 -9.55
CA VAL A 321 13.07 -13.28 -10.57
C VAL A 321 11.76 -12.46 -10.59
N GLU A 322 11.17 -12.19 -9.42
CA GLU A 322 9.96 -11.38 -9.27
C GLU A 322 10.13 -9.99 -9.93
N SER A 323 11.30 -9.35 -9.76
CA SER A 323 11.61 -8.06 -10.38
C SER A 323 11.64 -8.10 -11.91
N LYS A 324 11.74 -9.31 -12.51
CA LYS A 324 11.82 -9.51 -13.94
C LYS A 324 10.53 -9.94 -14.60
N ILE A 325 9.51 -10.38 -13.86
CA ILE A 325 8.23 -10.87 -14.42
C ILE A 325 7.59 -9.84 -15.38
N ARG A 326 7.70 -8.54 -15.09
CA ARG A 326 7.25 -7.48 -16.00
C ARG A 326 7.86 -7.55 -17.41
N HIS A 327 9.09 -8.05 -17.54
CA HIS A 327 9.74 -8.20 -18.85
C HIS A 327 9.13 -9.35 -19.63
N LEU A 328 8.69 -10.44 -18.97
CA LEU A 328 7.90 -11.49 -19.62
C LEU A 328 6.60 -10.91 -20.16
N VAL A 329 5.86 -10.17 -19.34
CA VAL A 329 4.62 -9.50 -19.77
C VAL A 329 4.87 -8.62 -20.99
N GLY A 330 5.94 -7.81 -20.98
CA GLY A 330 6.30 -6.98 -22.13
C GLY A 330 6.78 -7.73 -23.38
N ILE A 331 7.22 -9.00 -23.26
CA ILE A 331 7.45 -9.89 -24.41
C ILE A 331 6.10 -10.39 -24.94
N LEU A 332 5.23 -10.86 -24.04
CA LEU A 332 3.92 -11.41 -24.39
C LEU A 332 2.99 -10.36 -25.01
N ASP A 333 3.02 -9.11 -24.53
CA ASP A 333 2.21 -8.00 -25.08
C ASP A 333 2.59 -7.65 -26.52
N LYS A 334 3.81 -7.99 -26.96
CA LYS A 334 4.25 -7.81 -28.35
C LYS A 334 3.82 -8.96 -29.26
N ASN A 335 3.36 -10.06 -28.69
CA ASN A 335 2.92 -11.22 -29.45
C ASN A 335 1.49 -10.98 -29.97
N SER A 336 1.32 -10.92 -31.30
CA SER A 336 0.04 -10.64 -31.94
C SER A 336 -1.06 -11.67 -31.65
N ALA A 337 -0.72 -12.86 -31.14
CA ALA A 337 -1.70 -13.87 -30.75
C ALA A 337 -2.30 -13.63 -29.36
N ILE A 338 -1.67 -12.78 -28.53
CA ILE A 338 -2.09 -12.48 -27.16
C ILE A 338 -2.89 -11.17 -27.17
N SER A 339 -4.03 -11.17 -26.49
CA SER A 339 -4.81 -9.96 -26.24
C SER A 339 -4.49 -9.33 -24.89
N VAL A 340 -4.23 -10.16 -23.87
CA VAL A 340 -3.90 -9.74 -22.50
C VAL A 340 -2.92 -10.72 -21.89
N ALA A 341 -1.84 -10.22 -21.29
CA ALA A 341 -1.00 -10.94 -20.35
C ALA A 341 -1.02 -10.22 -19.00
N CYS A 342 -1.42 -10.92 -17.93
CA CYS A 342 -1.59 -10.33 -16.60
C CYS A 342 -0.92 -11.20 -15.54
N PRO A 343 0.13 -10.70 -14.87
CA PRO A 343 0.75 -11.44 -13.76
C PRO A 343 -0.15 -11.39 -12.51
N ASN A 344 -0.21 -12.49 -11.76
CA ASN A 344 -0.84 -12.52 -10.45
C ASN A 344 0.00 -11.75 -9.44
N LEU A 345 -0.63 -10.98 -8.56
CA LEU A 345 0.10 -10.26 -7.52
C LEU A 345 0.58 -11.17 -6.39
N GLU A 346 -0.13 -12.28 -6.17
CA GLU A 346 0.25 -13.27 -5.17
C GLU A 346 1.24 -14.28 -5.74
N SER A 347 2.30 -14.51 -4.96
CA SER A 347 3.28 -15.57 -5.17
C SER A 347 3.03 -16.69 -4.16
N PHE A 348 3.23 -17.93 -4.60
CA PHE A 348 2.93 -19.12 -3.81
C PHE A 348 4.24 -19.79 -3.41
N SER A 349 4.61 -19.71 -2.13
CA SER A 349 5.83 -20.33 -1.62
C SER A 349 5.59 -21.78 -1.21
N GLY A 350 6.56 -22.65 -1.48
CA GLY A 350 6.52 -24.04 -1.03
C GLY A 350 6.73 -24.17 0.47
N LYS A 351 6.30 -25.31 1.02
CA LYS A 351 6.40 -25.62 2.46
C LYS A 351 7.83 -25.57 3.02
N ASP A 352 8.81 -25.85 2.16
CA ASP A 352 10.24 -25.83 2.49
C ASP A 352 10.83 -24.41 2.47
N GLY A 353 10.11 -23.40 1.96
CA GLY A 353 10.61 -22.05 1.76
C GLY A 353 11.76 -21.96 0.73
N LEU A 354 11.92 -23.00 -0.10
CA LEU A 354 12.98 -23.12 -1.10
C LEU A 354 12.46 -22.94 -2.53
N ASN A 355 11.13 -22.94 -2.70
CA ASN A 355 10.49 -22.70 -3.97
C ASN A 355 9.40 -21.63 -3.88
N THR A 356 9.25 -20.87 -4.96
CA THR A 356 8.20 -19.86 -5.13
C THR A 356 7.64 -19.95 -6.54
N THR A 357 6.31 -19.93 -6.64
CA THR A 357 5.55 -20.03 -7.89
C THR A 357 4.81 -18.71 -8.16
N TRP A 358 4.85 -18.24 -9.40
CA TRP A 358 4.03 -17.13 -9.88
C TRP A 358 3.17 -17.57 -11.05
N LEU A 359 2.00 -16.94 -11.20
CA LEU A 359 1.08 -17.17 -12.30
C LEU A 359 1.02 -15.95 -13.21
N VAL A 360 0.97 -16.17 -14.52
CA VAL A 360 0.64 -15.14 -15.51
C VAL A 360 -0.56 -15.63 -16.32
N GLY A 361 -1.70 -14.98 -16.15
CA GLY A 361 -2.93 -15.26 -16.89
C GLY A 361 -2.82 -14.69 -18.31
N VAL A 362 -3.25 -15.47 -19.29
CA VAL A 362 -3.16 -15.11 -20.71
C VAL A 362 -4.54 -15.23 -21.36
N LYS A 363 -4.92 -14.20 -22.12
CA LYS A 363 -6.05 -14.24 -23.06
C LYS A 363 -5.49 -14.19 -24.47
N PHE A 364 -6.02 -15.06 -25.34
CA PHE A 364 -5.64 -15.10 -26.75
C PHE A 364 -6.66 -14.34 -27.59
N ASN A 365 -6.20 -13.80 -28.71
CA ASN A 365 -7.08 -13.28 -29.75
C ASN A 365 -7.90 -14.43 -30.33
N SER A 366 -9.22 -14.23 -30.47
CA SER A 366 -10.18 -15.25 -30.92
C SER A 366 -9.89 -15.82 -32.31
N THR A 367 -9.03 -15.15 -33.08
CA THR A 367 -8.63 -15.51 -34.44
C THR A 367 -7.52 -16.55 -34.53
N VAL A 368 -6.80 -16.85 -33.43
CA VAL A 368 -5.63 -17.74 -33.47
C VAL A 368 -5.89 -19.02 -32.69
N LYS A 369 -5.69 -20.17 -33.33
CA LYS A 369 -5.72 -21.50 -32.69
C LYS A 369 -4.29 -22.04 -32.59
N ASN A 370 -3.98 -22.73 -31.49
CA ASN A 370 -2.68 -23.37 -31.22
C ASN A 370 -1.49 -22.39 -31.18
N VAL A 371 -1.50 -21.48 -30.21
CA VAL A 371 -0.41 -20.53 -29.97
C VAL A 371 0.74 -21.22 -29.24
N ASN A 372 1.96 -21.13 -29.79
CA ASN A 372 3.17 -21.63 -29.16
C ASN A 372 3.95 -20.48 -28.54
N LEU A 373 4.06 -20.47 -27.21
CA LEU A 373 4.78 -19.45 -26.43
C LEU A 373 6.16 -19.92 -25.95
N SER A 374 6.61 -21.11 -26.34
CA SER A 374 7.86 -21.69 -25.83
C SER A 374 9.08 -20.83 -26.13
N HIS A 375 9.13 -20.18 -27.30
CA HIS A 375 10.24 -19.28 -27.64
C HIS A 375 10.24 -18.01 -26.78
N ASP A 376 9.07 -17.40 -26.57
CA ASP A 376 8.92 -16.18 -25.76
C ASP A 376 9.34 -16.43 -24.31
N VAL A 377 8.88 -17.56 -23.76
CA VAL A 377 9.21 -18.00 -22.39
C VAL A 377 10.68 -18.39 -22.27
N ALA A 378 11.24 -19.13 -23.23
CA ALA A 378 12.67 -19.49 -23.22
C ALA A 378 13.57 -18.25 -23.31
N SER A 379 13.23 -17.30 -24.18
CA SER A 379 13.94 -16.01 -24.30
C SER A 379 13.90 -15.23 -22.99
N PHE A 380 12.73 -15.19 -22.32
CA PHE A 380 12.62 -14.58 -20.99
C PHE A 380 13.56 -15.24 -19.97
N ILE A 381 13.51 -16.58 -19.83
CA ILE A 381 14.35 -17.31 -18.88
C ILE A 381 15.84 -17.05 -19.14
N GLN A 382 16.26 -17.12 -20.40
CA GLN A 382 17.65 -16.84 -20.79
C GLN A 382 18.08 -15.41 -20.42
N ASN A 383 17.21 -14.43 -20.63
CA ASN A 383 17.48 -13.04 -20.27
C ASN A 383 17.59 -12.86 -18.74
N VAL A 384 16.78 -13.58 -17.95
CA VAL A 384 16.87 -13.55 -16.48
C VAL A 384 18.23 -14.07 -16.02
N TYR A 385 18.66 -15.24 -16.50
CA TYR A 385 19.98 -15.79 -16.17
C TYR A 385 21.13 -14.88 -16.61
N THR A 386 21.03 -14.31 -17.81
CA THR A 386 22.05 -13.39 -18.34
C THR A 386 22.18 -12.14 -17.47
N GLN A 387 21.06 -11.57 -17.00
CA GLN A 387 21.05 -10.38 -16.13
C GLN A 387 21.44 -10.70 -14.69
N ALA A 388 21.24 -11.93 -14.22
CA ALA A 388 21.62 -12.32 -12.87
C ALA A 388 23.13 -12.19 -12.67
N GLY A 389 23.93 -12.54 -13.68
CA GLY A 389 25.38 -12.37 -13.64
C GLY A 389 26.00 -12.96 -12.36
N LYS A 390 26.62 -12.10 -11.53
CA LYS A 390 27.27 -12.50 -10.27
C LYS A 390 26.30 -12.88 -9.14
N LEU A 391 25.01 -12.55 -9.27
CA LEU A 391 23.99 -12.88 -8.27
C LEU A 391 23.63 -14.37 -8.31
N TRP A 392 23.76 -15.01 -9.48
CA TRP A 392 23.41 -16.41 -9.66
C TRP A 392 24.45 -17.33 -9.02
N ALA A 393 23.97 -18.41 -8.40
CA ALA A 393 24.78 -19.48 -7.83
C ALA A 393 24.20 -20.84 -8.17
N GLU A 394 25.02 -21.89 -8.09
CA GLU A 394 24.58 -23.26 -8.29
C GLU A 394 23.44 -23.61 -7.33
N GLY A 395 22.40 -24.25 -7.86
CA GLY A 395 21.16 -24.55 -7.15
C GLY A 395 20.04 -23.51 -7.30
N MET A 396 20.32 -22.32 -7.85
CA MET A 396 19.27 -21.34 -8.21
C MET A 396 18.69 -21.64 -9.60
N GLU A 397 17.42 -22.05 -9.63
CA GLU A 397 16.74 -22.48 -10.85
C GLU A 397 15.47 -21.67 -11.13
N LEU A 398 15.18 -21.43 -12.41
CA LEU A 398 13.95 -20.84 -12.90
C LEU A 398 13.39 -21.70 -14.03
N SER A 399 12.15 -22.13 -13.89
CA SER A 399 11.42 -22.90 -14.89
C SER A 399 10.06 -22.29 -15.17
N ALA A 400 9.47 -22.67 -16.30
CA ALA A 400 8.14 -22.24 -16.71
C ALA A 400 7.35 -23.42 -17.27
N ALA A 401 6.06 -23.45 -16.98
CA ALA A 401 5.12 -24.47 -17.47
C ALA A 401 3.81 -23.82 -17.92
N TYR A 402 3.06 -24.52 -18.77
CA TYR A 402 1.70 -24.13 -19.14
C TYR A 402 0.69 -24.86 -18.24
N ALA A 403 -0.38 -24.15 -17.85
CA ALA A 403 -1.55 -24.73 -17.22
C ALA A 403 -2.83 -24.11 -17.80
N ASN A 404 -3.88 -24.92 -17.94
CA ASN A 404 -5.24 -24.42 -18.18
C ASN A 404 -5.98 -24.23 -16.84
N GLN A 405 -7.20 -23.70 -16.92
CA GLN A 405 -8.06 -23.43 -15.76
C GLN A 405 -8.35 -24.66 -14.88
N ASP A 406 -8.40 -25.85 -15.45
CA ASP A 406 -8.64 -27.10 -14.71
C ASP A 406 -7.36 -27.60 -14.04
N THR A 407 -6.20 -27.41 -14.69
CA THR A 407 -4.91 -27.93 -14.22
C THR A 407 -4.14 -26.97 -13.32
N VAL A 408 -4.44 -25.67 -13.35
CA VAL A 408 -3.68 -24.63 -12.62
C VAL A 408 -3.68 -24.88 -11.11
N LYS A 409 -4.76 -25.46 -10.56
CA LYS A 409 -4.85 -25.80 -9.14
C LYS A 409 -3.79 -26.82 -8.70
N PHE A 410 -3.44 -27.76 -9.57
CA PHE A 410 -2.39 -28.75 -9.31
C PHE A 410 -0.97 -28.19 -9.52
N ALA A 411 -0.87 -27.02 -10.17
CA ALA A 411 0.39 -26.33 -10.33
C ALA A 411 0.79 -25.51 -9.08
N LEU A 412 -0.13 -25.35 -8.13
CA LEU A 412 0.06 -24.66 -6.86
C LEU A 412 0.38 -25.65 -5.71
N PRO A 413 1.03 -25.21 -4.63
CA PRO A 413 1.24 -26.03 -3.44
C PRO A 413 -0.10 -26.54 -2.86
N ALA A 414 -0.14 -27.80 -2.40
CA ALA A 414 -1.35 -28.59 -2.16
C ALA A 414 -2.33 -28.11 -1.05
N GLU A 415 -2.08 -27.00 -0.36
CA GLU A 415 -2.88 -26.53 0.79
C GLU A 415 -3.61 -25.20 0.59
N GLU A 416 -3.55 -24.58 -0.59
CA GLU A 416 -4.15 -23.24 -0.80
C GLU A 416 -5.38 -23.23 -1.73
N ILE A 417 -6.01 -24.39 -1.95
CA ILE A 417 -7.36 -24.44 -2.57
C ILE A 417 -8.40 -24.10 -1.49
N HIS A 418 -8.35 -22.88 -0.95
CA HIS A 418 -9.46 -22.31 -0.20
C HIS A 418 -10.14 -21.21 -1.05
N GLU A 419 -11.47 -21.27 -1.08
CA GLU A 419 -12.35 -20.18 -1.49
C GLU A 419 -11.91 -18.84 -0.89
N PRO A 420 -12.25 -17.69 -1.53
CA PRO A 420 -11.63 -16.39 -1.28
C PRO A 420 -11.47 -16.11 0.21
N VAL A 421 -10.21 -16.14 0.64
CA VAL A 421 -9.82 -15.76 1.98
C VAL A 421 -10.06 -14.25 2.08
N GLN A 422 -11.09 -13.86 2.82
CA GLN A 422 -11.14 -12.51 3.40
C GLN A 422 -9.78 -12.23 4.05
N PRO A 423 -9.20 -11.03 3.90
CA PRO A 423 -7.85 -10.76 4.39
C PRO A 423 -7.72 -11.20 5.84
N CYS A 424 -6.82 -12.16 6.08
CA CYS A 424 -6.66 -12.83 7.36
C CYS A 424 -6.44 -11.82 8.48
N LEU A 425 -7.42 -11.74 9.36
CA LEU A 425 -7.24 -11.39 10.76
C LEU A 425 -6.16 -12.33 11.32
N ALA A 426 -4.98 -11.81 11.62
CA ALA A 426 -4.01 -12.54 12.42
C ALA A 426 -4.63 -12.81 13.80
N ARG A 427 -5.02 -14.06 14.03
CA ARG A 427 -5.35 -14.58 15.35
C ARG A 427 -4.06 -14.53 16.17
N ALA A 428 -4.01 -13.65 17.16
CA ALA A 428 -3.00 -13.73 18.20
C ALA A 428 -3.33 -14.96 19.05
N ASP A 429 -2.48 -15.98 18.99
CA ASP A 429 -2.50 -17.10 19.93
C ASP A 429 -2.18 -16.59 21.33
N LEU A 430 -3.23 -16.39 22.13
CA LEU A 430 -3.15 -16.29 23.59
C LEU A 430 -3.29 -17.71 24.16
N ALA A 431 -2.18 -18.43 24.23
CA ALA A 431 -2.09 -19.64 25.05
C ALA A 431 -0.69 -19.73 25.65
N GLY A 432 -0.57 -19.50 26.96
CA GLY A 432 0.67 -19.81 27.69
C GLY A 432 1.05 -18.87 28.82
N LEU A 433 0.14 -18.51 29.74
CA LEU A 433 0.54 -18.13 31.09
C LEU A 433 -0.43 -18.77 32.10
N SER A 434 0.08 -19.83 32.72
CA SER A 434 -0.49 -20.53 33.86
C SER A 434 -0.67 -19.58 35.05
N SER A 435 -1.88 -19.57 35.61
CA SER A 435 -2.23 -18.89 36.87
C SER A 435 -1.45 -19.47 38.06
N PRO A 436 -0.88 -18.64 38.96
CA PRO A 436 -0.55 -19.07 40.31
C PRO A 436 -1.76 -18.92 41.26
N PRO A 437 -1.80 -19.67 42.38
CA PRO A 437 -3.00 -19.79 43.20
C PRO A 437 -3.23 -18.59 44.12
N SER A 438 -4.51 -18.37 44.40
CA SER A 438 -5.09 -17.39 45.31
C SER A 438 -4.56 -17.46 46.74
N ALA A 439 -4.09 -16.32 47.25
CA ALA A 439 -3.94 -16.07 48.69
C ALA A 439 -4.84 -14.88 49.08
N SER A 440 -5.76 -15.15 50.01
CA SER A 440 -6.67 -14.25 50.67
C SER A 440 -5.95 -13.18 51.49
N TYR A 441 -6.32 -11.91 51.33
CA TYR A 441 -6.05 -10.88 52.34
C TYR A 441 -7.17 -9.86 52.40
N SER A 442 -7.81 -9.80 53.57
CA SER A 442 -8.81 -8.83 53.98
C SER A 442 -8.19 -7.45 54.23
N PRO A 443 -8.93 -6.34 54.05
CA PRO A 443 -8.60 -5.10 54.74
C PRO A 443 -9.66 -4.74 55.78
N GLU A 444 -9.17 -4.49 56.99
CA GLU A 444 -9.87 -3.96 58.14
C GLU A 444 -10.42 -2.55 57.91
N ARG A 445 -11.39 -2.17 58.76
CA ARG A 445 -12.18 -0.95 58.71
C ARG A 445 -11.77 0.02 59.82
N GLY A 446 -11.55 1.28 59.45
CA GLY A 446 -11.89 2.49 60.24
C GLY A 446 -10.74 3.22 60.96
N PRO A 447 -10.95 4.46 61.48
CA PRO A 447 -12.28 5.06 61.72
C PRO A 447 -12.46 6.60 61.50
N VAL A 448 -13.75 7.02 61.52
CA VAL A 448 -14.41 8.31 61.90
C VAL A 448 -14.21 9.63 61.08
N ALA A 449 -15.29 10.20 60.50
CA ALA A 449 -16.10 11.30 61.09
C ALA A 449 -16.96 12.13 60.09
N ARG A 450 -18.28 12.26 60.40
CA ARG A 450 -19.22 13.41 60.26
C ARG A 450 -19.38 14.14 58.88
N ALA A 451 -20.56 14.58 58.41
CA ALA A 451 -21.95 14.57 58.88
C ALA A 451 -22.92 15.06 57.76
N ALA A 452 -24.21 14.77 57.99
CA ALA A 452 -25.40 15.59 57.70
C ALA A 452 -26.07 15.63 56.30
N ASN A 453 -27.33 15.16 56.35
CA ASN A 453 -28.57 15.75 55.79
C ASN A 453 -29.08 15.36 54.39
N GLY A 454 -30.30 14.78 54.40
CA GLY A 454 -31.38 15.18 53.49
C GLY A 454 -32.03 14.08 52.64
N SER A 455 -32.95 13.31 53.22
CA SER A 455 -34.09 12.70 52.49
C SER A 455 -35.16 13.78 52.19
N PRO A 456 -36.32 13.52 51.55
CA PRO A 456 -36.83 12.28 50.94
C PRO A 456 -37.55 12.46 49.57
N SER A 457 -37.81 11.36 48.85
CA SER A 457 -39.17 10.98 48.39
C SER A 457 -39.11 9.80 47.40
N ALA A 458 -40.06 8.89 47.57
CA ALA A 458 -40.14 7.56 46.98
C ALA A 458 -41.28 7.51 45.90
N PRO A 459 -41.81 6.34 45.50
CA PRO A 459 -41.65 5.69 44.19
C PRO A 459 -43.05 5.50 43.53
N PRO A 460 -43.46 4.37 42.91
CA PRO A 460 -42.84 3.33 42.06
C PRO A 460 -43.60 3.13 40.72
N ARG A 461 -43.16 2.20 39.85
CA ARG A 461 -43.97 1.06 39.33
C ARG A 461 -43.23 0.23 38.25
N ARG A 462 -43.05 -1.06 38.56
CA ARG A 462 -42.96 -2.24 37.65
C ARG A 462 -44.40 -2.62 37.17
N PRO A 463 -44.68 -3.69 36.38
CA PRO A 463 -43.83 -4.79 35.86
C PRO A 463 -44.06 -5.21 34.38
N ALA A 464 -43.24 -6.20 34.00
CA ALA A 464 -43.25 -7.16 32.89
C ALA A 464 -44.59 -7.73 32.37
N LEU A 465 -44.53 -8.32 31.16
CA LEU A 465 -45.13 -9.58 30.64
C LEU A 465 -44.78 -9.62 29.13
N SER A 466 -43.87 -10.45 28.61
CA SER A 466 -43.90 -11.91 28.33
C SER A 466 -44.83 -12.34 27.18
N LYS A 467 -44.28 -13.27 26.35
CA LYS A 467 -44.91 -14.17 25.35
C LYS A 467 -45.33 -13.49 24.03
N GLU A 468 -45.28 -14.11 22.86
CA GLU A 468 -44.86 -15.42 22.34
C GLU A 468 -44.83 -15.27 20.81
N ASN A 469 -44.00 -16.07 20.14
CA ASN A 469 -44.11 -16.67 18.80
C ASN A 469 -45.00 -16.03 17.72
N ILE A 470 -44.49 -16.00 16.48
CA ILE A 470 -44.93 -16.83 15.34
C ILE A 470 -44.14 -16.42 14.08
N CYS A 471 -43.46 -17.38 13.46
CA CYS A 471 -43.00 -17.32 12.07
C CYS A 471 -44.18 -17.15 11.11
N THR A 472 -44.01 -16.39 10.03
CA THR A 472 -44.36 -16.85 8.67
C THR A 472 -43.68 -15.99 7.62
N ASP A 473 -43.23 -16.67 6.59
CA ASP A 473 -42.59 -16.22 5.37
C ASP A 473 -43.38 -15.18 4.58
N ILE A 474 -42.64 -14.30 3.89
CA ILE A 474 -42.89 -13.92 2.49
C ILE A 474 -41.54 -13.93 1.77
#